data_AF-A0A933YV08-F1
#
_entry.id   AF-A0A933YV08-F1
#
_cell.length_a   1.000
_cell.length_b   1.000
_cell.length_c   1.000
_cell.angle_alpha   90.00
_cell.angle_beta   90.00
_cell.angle_gamma   90.00
#
_symmetry.space_group_name_H-M   'P 1'
#
loop_
_entity.id
_entity.type
_entity.pdbx_description
1 polymer ?
#
loop_
_entity_poly.entity_id
_entity_poly.type
_entity_poly.pdbx_seq_one_letter_code
_entity_poly.pdbx_strand_id
1 'polypeptide(L)'
;MSGPLSDAELRNITPDTVFDGGDLDCGSGLVLLIRENMLQTPVGGVLEMRSSEPTVADDLPPWCRLAGHVYLGRLPGDGRVRYFVRRGEGQAQAAGAKASEETALADDKARAKAYVWRLRTRSTGHQQATVYCRNFSWHIGQSASFEEKDAHPSAVEAVLGALGASLATAYATEAARAGLEVDDIELAVTGRLHNVLAHLGLEEGDPSFAEIEVKCYASTMDDEALAKRIFETVAARSPIAATLAKATTLTLKFAVV
;
A
#
# COMPACT_ATOMS: atom_id res chain seq x y z
N MET A 1 25.49 16.93 -20.70
CA MET A 1 24.11 16.44 -20.53
C MET A 1 23.25 17.65 -20.22
N SER A 2 22.18 17.89 -20.99
CA SER A 2 21.24 18.98 -20.71
C SER A 2 20.61 18.74 -19.34
N GLY A 3 20.54 19.77 -18.50
CA GLY A 3 19.84 19.73 -17.22
C GLY A 3 18.33 19.53 -17.40
N PRO A 4 17.55 19.50 -16.30
CA PRO A 4 16.10 19.47 -16.37
C PRO A 4 15.59 20.67 -17.20
N LEU A 5 14.51 20.44 -17.94
CA LEU A 5 13.82 21.44 -18.74
C LEU A 5 13.19 22.49 -17.83
N SER A 6 13.04 23.70 -18.34
CA SER A 6 12.30 24.77 -17.67
C SER A 6 10.81 24.45 -17.57
N ASP A 7 10.11 25.06 -16.62
CA ASP A 7 8.66 24.90 -16.45
C ASP A 7 7.87 25.21 -17.73
N ALA A 8 8.30 26.21 -18.50
CA ALA A 8 7.67 26.58 -19.76
C ALA A 8 7.81 25.47 -20.81
N GLU A 9 8.98 24.84 -20.90
CA GLU A 9 9.23 23.71 -21.79
C GLU A 9 8.42 22.48 -21.36
N LEU A 10 8.39 22.17 -20.06
CA LEU A 10 7.63 21.04 -19.52
C LEU A 10 6.12 21.17 -19.79
N ARG A 11 5.56 22.38 -19.69
CA ARG A 11 4.13 22.63 -19.97
C ARG A 11 3.75 22.39 -21.43
N ASN A 12 4.71 22.47 -22.34
CA ASN A 12 4.52 22.23 -23.77
C ASN A 12 4.72 20.77 -24.19
N ILE A 13 5.14 19.90 -23.27
CA ILE A 13 5.25 18.47 -23.54
C ILE A 13 3.86 17.85 -23.59
N THR A 14 3.60 17.10 -24.65
CA THR A 14 2.50 16.13 -24.70
C THR A 14 3.05 14.75 -24.31
N PRO A 15 2.65 14.17 -23.17
CA PRO A 15 3.13 12.84 -22.77
C PRO A 15 2.55 11.75 -23.67
N ASP A 16 3.34 10.71 -23.91
CA ASP A 16 2.90 9.49 -24.61
C ASP A 16 2.12 8.56 -23.67
N THR A 17 2.55 8.51 -22.41
CA THR A 17 1.92 7.70 -21.37
C THR A 17 1.74 8.56 -20.13
N VAL A 18 0.60 8.42 -19.45
CA VAL A 18 0.31 9.11 -18.18
C VAL A 18 -0.20 8.08 -17.18
N PHE A 19 0.34 8.09 -15.97
CA PHE A 19 -0.23 7.31 -14.87
C PHE A 19 -0.12 8.02 -13.53
N ASP A 20 -0.95 7.58 -12.60
CA ASP A 20 -0.97 8.10 -11.23
C ASP A 20 -0.28 7.12 -10.26
N GLY A 21 0.86 7.56 -9.72
CA GLY A 21 1.61 6.84 -8.70
C GLY A 21 1.05 7.03 -7.30
N GLY A 22 0.15 7.99 -7.08
CA GLY A 22 -0.43 8.35 -5.78
C GLY A 22 0.65 8.68 -4.75
N ASP A 23 0.47 8.12 -3.56
CA ASP A 23 1.30 8.21 -2.36
C ASP A 23 2.32 7.05 -2.19
N LEU A 24 2.55 6.26 -3.24
CA LEU A 24 3.50 5.15 -3.16
C LEU A 24 4.94 5.65 -3.25
N ASP A 25 5.79 5.15 -2.37
CA ASP A 25 7.24 5.26 -2.50
C ASP A 25 7.85 4.10 -3.33
N CYS A 26 9.15 4.20 -3.60
CA CYS A 26 9.88 3.17 -4.35
C CYS A 26 9.83 1.78 -3.68
N GLY A 27 9.77 1.72 -2.35
CA GLY A 27 9.75 0.47 -1.56
C GLY A 27 8.35 -0.17 -1.45
N SER A 28 7.30 0.64 -1.62
CA SER A 28 5.89 0.26 -1.50
C SER A 28 5.27 -0.12 -2.85
N GLY A 29 6.03 -0.02 -3.93
CA GLY A 29 5.67 -0.57 -5.24
C GLY A 29 5.70 0.43 -6.40
N LEU A 30 6.01 1.71 -6.17
CA LEU A 30 6.01 2.73 -7.24
C LEU A 30 6.94 2.36 -8.39
N VAL A 31 8.12 1.79 -8.11
CA VAL A 31 9.08 1.37 -9.15
C VAL A 31 8.47 0.35 -10.12
N LEU A 32 7.64 -0.58 -9.64
CA LEU A 32 6.97 -1.56 -10.49
C LEU A 32 6.01 -0.88 -11.47
N LEU A 33 5.25 0.11 -10.98
CA LEU A 33 4.32 0.90 -11.79
C LEU A 33 5.06 1.76 -12.81
N ILE A 34 6.15 2.43 -12.41
CA ILE A 34 6.97 3.23 -13.31
C ILE A 34 7.50 2.34 -14.45
N ARG A 35 8.08 1.18 -14.13
CA ARG A 35 8.61 0.26 -15.16
C ARG A 35 7.55 -0.26 -16.10
N GLU A 36 6.38 -0.64 -15.59
CA GLU A 36 5.27 -1.14 -16.40
C GLU A 36 4.76 -0.07 -17.39
N ASN A 37 4.58 1.16 -16.94
CA ASN A 37 4.18 2.27 -17.82
C ASN A 37 5.32 2.73 -18.75
N MET A 38 6.57 2.63 -18.31
CA MET A 38 7.73 2.91 -19.16
C MET A 38 7.84 1.92 -20.31
N LEU A 39 7.53 0.64 -20.08
CA LEU A 39 7.48 -0.37 -21.15
C LEU A 39 6.47 -0.04 -22.25
N GLN A 40 5.35 0.58 -21.87
CA GLN A 40 4.30 1.01 -22.80
C GLN A 40 4.65 2.33 -23.53
N THR A 41 5.55 3.13 -22.96
CA THR A 41 6.00 4.41 -23.54
C THR A 41 6.96 4.15 -24.72
N PRO A 42 6.80 4.76 -25.90
CA PRO A 42 7.76 4.60 -26.99
C PRO A 42 9.20 4.98 -26.58
N VAL A 43 10.22 4.35 -27.17
CA VAL A 43 11.61 4.80 -26.96
C VAL A 43 11.76 6.23 -27.45
N GLY A 44 12.37 7.09 -26.63
CA GLY A 44 12.41 8.54 -26.86
C GLY A 44 11.13 9.29 -26.48
N GLY A 45 10.03 8.58 -26.25
CA GLY A 45 8.77 9.13 -25.76
C GLY A 45 8.83 9.55 -24.30
N VAL A 46 7.81 10.29 -23.85
CA VAL A 46 7.73 10.88 -22.51
C VAL A 46 6.61 10.26 -21.69
N LEU A 47 6.99 9.78 -20.51
CA LEU A 47 6.09 9.35 -19.44
C LEU A 47 5.82 10.52 -18.50
N GLU A 48 4.55 10.82 -18.23
CA GLU A 48 4.14 11.66 -17.11
C GLU A 48 3.67 10.77 -15.95
N MET A 49 4.31 10.92 -14.80
CA MET A 49 3.88 10.30 -13.55
C MET A 49 3.38 11.37 -12.60
N ARG A 50 2.19 11.17 -12.02
CA ARG A 50 1.66 12.04 -10.95
C ARG A 50 1.88 11.39 -9.60
N SER A 51 2.34 12.16 -8.62
CA SER A 51 2.53 11.64 -7.27
C SER A 51 2.37 12.73 -6.21
N SER A 52 1.82 12.33 -5.06
CA SER A 52 1.80 13.11 -3.82
C SER A 52 2.91 12.72 -2.84
N GLU A 53 3.68 11.66 -3.14
CA GLU A 53 4.75 11.14 -2.30
C GLU A 53 6.00 12.04 -2.39
N PRO A 54 6.42 12.72 -1.30
CA PRO A 54 7.52 13.68 -1.34
C PRO A 54 8.86 13.08 -1.76
N THR A 55 9.15 11.84 -1.34
CA THR A 55 10.44 11.16 -1.58
C THR A 55 10.73 10.94 -3.07
N VAL A 56 9.70 10.92 -3.93
CA VAL A 56 9.83 10.80 -5.39
C VAL A 56 10.72 11.88 -5.98
N ALA A 57 10.70 13.09 -5.43
CA ALA A 57 11.54 14.19 -5.89
C ALA A 57 13.04 13.89 -5.86
N ASP A 58 13.46 13.14 -4.84
CA ASP A 58 14.86 12.81 -4.58
C ASP A 58 15.24 11.47 -5.23
N ASP A 59 14.31 10.52 -5.29
CA ASP A 59 14.57 9.15 -5.76
C ASP A 59 14.46 8.98 -7.28
N LEU A 60 13.54 9.70 -7.93
CA LEU A 60 13.26 9.51 -9.36
C LEU A 60 14.44 9.90 -10.27
N PRO A 61 15.14 11.04 -10.06
CA PRO A 61 16.26 11.41 -10.94
C PRO A 61 17.44 10.43 -10.90
N PRO A 62 17.93 9.96 -9.72
CA PRO A 62 18.89 8.88 -9.65
C PRO A 62 18.42 7.59 -10.30
N TRP A 63 17.17 7.17 -10.06
CA TRP A 63 16.61 5.97 -10.67
C TRP A 63 16.62 6.06 -12.21
N CYS A 64 16.22 7.21 -12.78
CA CYS A 64 16.26 7.43 -14.22
C CYS A 64 17.68 7.22 -14.78
N ARG A 65 18.71 7.76 -14.13
CA ARG A 65 20.10 7.59 -14.56
C ARG A 65 20.53 6.12 -14.55
N LEU A 66 20.17 5.38 -13.50
CA LEU A 66 20.49 3.96 -13.36
C LEU A 66 19.76 3.09 -14.38
N ALA A 67 18.48 3.38 -14.65
CA ALA A 67 17.67 2.66 -15.64
C ALA A 67 17.97 3.07 -17.10
N GLY A 68 18.78 4.11 -17.32
CA GLY A 68 19.08 4.62 -18.66
C GLY A 68 17.93 5.41 -19.27
N HIS A 69 17.18 6.15 -18.45
CA HIS A 69 16.15 7.11 -18.85
C HIS A 69 16.61 8.54 -18.53
N VAL A 70 15.93 9.52 -19.10
CA VAL A 70 16.26 10.94 -18.90
C VAL A 70 15.16 11.61 -18.10
N TYR A 71 15.48 12.03 -16.88
CA TYR A 71 14.60 12.86 -16.09
C TYR A 71 14.51 14.26 -16.72
N LEU A 72 13.32 14.69 -17.10
CA LEU A 72 13.10 15.98 -17.76
C LEU A 72 12.76 17.10 -16.79
N GLY A 73 12.24 16.78 -15.60
CA GLY A 73 11.86 17.76 -14.60
C GLY A 73 10.50 17.44 -13.97
N ARG A 74 9.99 18.40 -13.19
CA ARG A 74 8.68 18.31 -12.55
C ARG A 74 7.93 19.63 -12.65
N LEU A 75 6.61 19.56 -12.63
CA LEU A 75 5.72 20.71 -12.49
C LEU A 75 4.86 20.55 -11.23
N PRO A 76 4.53 21.66 -10.54
CA PRO A 76 3.42 21.62 -9.60
C PRO A 76 2.13 21.25 -10.35
N GLY A 77 1.25 20.51 -9.68
CA GLY A 77 -0.07 20.18 -10.17
C GLY A 77 -1.11 20.33 -9.07
N ASP A 78 -2.36 20.05 -9.43
CA ASP A 78 -3.50 20.17 -8.52
C ASP A 78 -3.49 19.01 -7.52
N GLY A 79 -2.94 19.27 -6.32
CA GLY A 79 -2.74 18.26 -5.27
C GLY A 79 -1.66 17.20 -5.53
N ARG A 80 -1.13 17.09 -6.76
CA ARG A 80 -0.06 16.12 -7.14
C ARG A 80 1.01 16.77 -7.99
N VAL A 81 2.27 16.42 -7.71
CA VAL A 81 3.41 16.82 -8.54
C VAL A 81 3.44 15.98 -9.82
N ARG A 82 3.66 16.62 -10.96
CA ARG A 82 3.80 15.97 -12.27
C ARG A 82 5.28 15.79 -12.58
N TYR A 83 5.74 14.56 -12.74
CA TYR A 83 7.11 14.21 -13.08
C TYR A 83 7.20 13.75 -14.52
N PHE A 84 8.19 14.23 -15.27
CA PHE A 84 8.38 13.91 -16.67
C PHE A 84 9.66 13.13 -16.88
N VAL A 85 9.55 11.96 -17.49
CA VAL A 85 10.68 11.07 -17.78
C VAL A 85 10.65 10.71 -19.25
N ARG A 86 11.74 10.99 -19.98
CA ARG A 86 11.92 10.50 -21.34
C ARG A 86 12.49 9.09 -21.28
N ARG A 87 11.81 8.14 -21.94
CA ARG A 87 12.30 6.79 -22.12
C ARG A 87 13.59 6.84 -22.93
N GLY A 88 14.69 6.39 -22.34
CA GLY A 88 15.92 6.16 -23.08
C GLY A 88 15.94 4.80 -23.77
N GLU A 89 17.02 4.52 -24.48
CA GLU A 89 17.26 3.22 -25.14
C GLU A 89 17.67 2.12 -24.13
N GLY A 90 17.64 2.40 -22.82
CA GLY A 90 18.12 1.49 -21.78
C GLY A 90 19.64 1.31 -21.82
N GLN A 91 20.26 0.92 -20.71
CA GLN A 91 21.66 0.49 -20.73
C GLN A 91 21.76 -0.98 -21.20
N ALA A 92 21.40 -1.22 -22.46
CA ALA A 92 21.73 -2.42 -23.22
C ALA A 92 21.79 -2.03 -24.71
N GLN A 93 23.01 -1.83 -25.21
CA GLN A 93 23.30 -1.36 -26.57
C GLN A 93 22.50 -2.12 -27.63
N ALA A 94 21.97 -1.36 -28.60
CA ALA A 94 21.53 -1.74 -29.95
C ALA A 94 20.83 -3.11 -30.09
N ALA A 95 19.50 -3.07 -30.29
CA ALA A 95 18.54 -4.18 -30.47
C ALA A 95 17.93 -4.80 -29.20
N GLY A 96 18.29 -4.35 -27.99
CA GLY A 96 17.90 -4.99 -26.71
C GLY A 96 17.14 -4.15 -25.68
N ALA A 97 16.88 -2.86 -25.93
CA ALA A 97 16.28 -1.92 -24.96
C ALA A 97 14.97 -2.39 -24.30
N LYS A 98 14.08 -2.98 -25.10
CA LYS A 98 12.79 -3.50 -24.64
C LYS A 98 12.98 -4.81 -23.88
N ALA A 99 13.87 -5.68 -24.36
CA ALA A 99 14.22 -6.92 -23.69
C ALA A 99 14.87 -6.66 -22.31
N SER A 100 15.73 -5.62 -22.18
CA SER A 100 16.36 -5.28 -20.90
C SER A 100 15.36 -4.73 -19.87
N GLU A 101 14.40 -3.89 -20.27
CA GLU A 101 13.35 -3.40 -19.36
C GLU A 101 12.31 -4.48 -19.03
N GLU A 102 11.96 -5.35 -19.98
CA GLU A 102 11.07 -6.50 -19.72
C GLU A 102 11.72 -7.48 -18.75
N THR A 103 13.01 -7.78 -18.92
CA THR A 103 13.78 -8.59 -17.97
C THR A 103 13.87 -7.92 -16.61
N ALA A 104 14.20 -6.62 -16.55
CA ALA A 104 14.27 -5.89 -15.28
C ALA A 104 12.91 -5.88 -14.56
N LEU A 105 11.80 -5.65 -15.27
CA LEU A 105 10.46 -5.72 -14.68
C LEU A 105 10.11 -7.15 -14.24
N ALA A 106 10.49 -8.17 -15.00
CA ALA A 106 10.26 -9.56 -14.63
C ALA A 106 11.03 -9.93 -13.36
N ASP A 107 12.29 -9.51 -13.25
CA ASP A 107 13.13 -9.71 -12.07
C ASP A 107 12.57 -8.96 -10.86
N ASP A 108 12.15 -7.69 -11.04
CA ASP A 108 11.54 -6.90 -9.97
C ASP A 108 10.22 -7.55 -9.49
N LYS A 109 9.37 -8.02 -10.42
CA LYS A 109 8.15 -8.78 -10.11
C LYS A 109 8.47 -10.10 -9.41
N ALA A 110 9.54 -10.81 -9.80
CA ALA A 110 9.96 -12.05 -9.16
C ALA A 110 10.45 -11.80 -7.72
N ARG A 111 11.27 -10.76 -7.51
CA ARG A 111 11.72 -10.36 -6.15
C ARG A 111 10.54 -9.93 -5.27
N ALA A 112 9.58 -9.19 -5.81
CA ALA A 112 8.37 -8.80 -5.08
C ALA A 112 7.53 -10.03 -4.68
N LYS A 113 7.32 -10.99 -5.58
CA LYS A 113 6.61 -12.25 -5.28
C LYS A 113 7.33 -13.12 -4.25
N ALA A 114 8.66 -13.10 -4.23
CA ALA A 114 9.48 -13.83 -3.28
C ALA A 114 9.75 -13.06 -1.97
N TYR A 115 9.15 -11.87 -1.80
CA TYR A 115 9.40 -11.05 -0.61
C TYR A 115 8.88 -11.75 0.65
N VAL A 116 9.70 -11.74 1.71
CA VAL A 116 9.37 -12.33 3.00
C VAL A 116 9.45 -11.25 4.07
N TRP A 117 8.30 -10.92 4.66
CA TRP A 117 8.22 -10.10 5.87
C TRP A 117 8.84 -10.85 7.05
N ARG A 118 9.77 -10.21 7.75
CA ARG A 118 10.48 -10.79 8.89
C ARG A 118 10.27 -9.95 10.13
N LEU A 119 9.82 -10.60 11.20
CA LEU A 119 9.63 -10.01 12.51
C LEU A 119 10.29 -10.92 13.55
N ARG A 120 10.67 -10.34 14.68
CA ARG A 120 11.10 -11.08 15.88
C ARG A 120 10.24 -10.68 17.04
N THR A 121 9.87 -11.64 17.88
CA THR A 121 9.16 -11.39 19.12
C THR A 121 10.00 -11.90 20.30
N ARG A 122 9.93 -11.19 21.42
CA ARG A 122 10.62 -11.58 22.66
C ARG A 122 9.64 -11.43 23.82
N SER A 123 9.52 -12.44 24.66
CA SER A 123 8.87 -12.28 25.96
C SER A 123 9.69 -11.30 26.81
N THR A 124 9.04 -10.23 27.28
CA THR A 124 9.71 -9.11 27.97
C THR A 124 9.08 -8.78 29.32
N GLY A 125 8.22 -9.65 29.84
CA GLY A 125 7.60 -9.49 31.15
C GLY A 125 6.48 -10.49 31.36
N HIS A 126 5.79 -10.37 32.50
CA HIS A 126 4.59 -11.14 32.77
C HIS A 126 3.51 -10.77 31.75
N GLN A 127 3.00 -11.77 31.03
CA GLN A 127 1.91 -11.60 30.05
C GLN A 127 2.17 -10.52 28.97
N GLN A 128 3.42 -10.34 28.56
CA GLN A 128 3.75 -9.41 27.47
C GLN A 128 4.93 -9.87 26.61
N ALA A 129 4.92 -9.42 25.37
CA ALA A 129 6.01 -9.56 24.42
C ALA A 129 6.27 -8.24 23.69
N THR A 130 7.54 -8.03 23.32
CA THR A 130 7.93 -6.95 22.41
C THR A 130 8.12 -7.53 21.01
N VAL A 131 7.50 -6.90 20.02
CA VAL A 131 7.64 -7.20 18.59
C VAL A 131 8.65 -6.23 17.98
N TYR A 132 9.52 -6.74 17.11
CA TYR A 132 10.54 -5.97 16.40
C TYR A 132 10.44 -6.24 14.89
N CYS A 133 10.37 -5.19 14.09
CA CYS A 133 10.48 -5.27 12.63
C CYS A 133 11.09 -3.99 12.04
N ARG A 134 12.02 -4.11 11.09
CA ARG A 134 12.76 -2.96 10.54
C ARG A 134 13.29 -2.04 11.66
N ASN A 135 12.89 -0.77 11.65
CA ASN A 135 13.19 0.26 12.65
C ASN A 135 12.05 0.50 13.65
N PHE A 136 11.08 -0.42 13.76
CA PHE A 136 9.92 -0.31 14.63
C PHE A 136 9.95 -1.37 15.75
N SER A 137 9.39 -1.00 16.89
CA SER A 137 9.07 -1.92 17.97
C SER A 137 7.81 -1.49 18.71
N TRP A 138 7.02 -2.46 19.15
CA TRP A 138 5.83 -2.24 19.97
C TRP A 138 5.59 -3.42 20.92
N HIS A 139 4.67 -3.24 21.86
CA HIS A 139 4.31 -4.24 22.84
C HIS A 139 2.95 -4.88 22.50
N ILE A 140 2.85 -6.18 22.73
CA ILE A 140 1.60 -6.94 22.74
C ILE A 140 1.50 -7.61 24.12
N GLY A 141 0.33 -7.54 24.73
CA GLY A 141 0.01 -8.19 25.99
C GLY A 141 -0.23 -9.70 25.84
N GLN A 142 -1.12 -10.23 26.67
CA GLN A 142 -1.55 -11.62 26.62
C GLN A 142 -2.26 -11.99 25.31
N SER A 143 -2.45 -13.29 25.06
CA SER A 143 -3.06 -13.77 23.82
C SER A 143 -4.51 -13.31 23.65
N ALA A 144 -5.33 -13.46 24.69
CA ALA A 144 -6.68 -12.89 24.80
C ALA A 144 -6.82 -12.25 26.19
N SER A 145 -7.44 -11.08 26.26
CA SER A 145 -7.76 -10.41 27.52
C SER A 145 -9.26 -10.19 27.65
N PHE A 146 -9.74 -10.17 28.89
CA PHE A 146 -11.12 -9.84 29.25
C PHE A 146 -11.19 -8.59 30.13
N GLU A 147 -10.04 -7.98 30.42
CA GLU A 147 -9.95 -6.82 31.27
C GLU A 147 -10.40 -5.57 30.50
N GLU A 148 -11.05 -4.64 31.19
CA GLU A 148 -11.36 -3.34 30.62
C GLU A 148 -10.08 -2.50 30.42
N LYS A 149 -9.04 -2.78 31.22
CA LYS A 149 -7.80 -1.99 31.26
C LYS A 149 -6.58 -2.88 31.34
N ASP A 150 -5.84 -2.93 30.24
CA ASP A 150 -4.49 -3.50 30.16
C ASP A 150 -3.46 -2.44 29.79
N ALA A 151 -2.18 -2.71 30.09
CA ALA A 151 -1.08 -1.84 29.68
C ALA A 151 -0.84 -1.88 28.15
N HIS A 152 -1.14 -3.02 27.52
CA HIS A 152 -0.90 -3.30 26.11
C HIS A 152 -2.06 -4.12 25.53
N PRO A 153 -2.42 -3.94 24.25
CA PRO A 153 -3.48 -4.73 23.63
C PRO A 153 -3.10 -6.21 23.59
N SER A 154 -4.10 -7.07 23.71
CA SER A 154 -3.95 -8.51 23.52
C SER A 154 -3.59 -8.85 22.07
N ALA A 155 -3.12 -10.09 21.84
CA ALA A 155 -2.81 -10.55 20.49
C ALA A 155 -4.05 -10.63 19.59
N VAL A 156 -5.21 -11.01 20.13
CA VAL A 156 -6.50 -10.99 19.43
C VAL A 156 -6.83 -9.58 18.95
N GLU A 157 -6.74 -8.59 19.83
CA GLU A 157 -7.00 -7.19 19.48
C GLU A 157 -5.99 -6.65 18.48
N ALA A 158 -4.71 -7.03 18.60
CA ALA A 158 -3.68 -6.63 17.65
C ALA A 158 -3.96 -7.13 16.23
N VAL A 159 -4.53 -8.33 16.07
CA VAL A 159 -4.94 -8.86 14.75
C VAL A 159 -6.13 -8.08 14.19
N LEU A 160 -7.15 -7.83 15.01
CA LEU A 160 -8.34 -7.07 14.58
C LEU A 160 -7.98 -5.61 14.24
N GLY A 161 -7.13 -4.99 15.06
CA GLY A 161 -6.60 -3.65 14.83
C GLY A 161 -5.75 -3.58 13.57
N ALA A 162 -4.91 -4.60 13.30
CA ALA A 162 -4.14 -4.66 12.06
C ALA A 162 -5.03 -4.77 10.82
N LEU A 163 -6.12 -5.56 10.88
CA LEU A 163 -7.11 -5.62 9.81
C LEU A 163 -7.75 -4.25 9.58
N GLY A 164 -8.30 -3.64 10.64
CA GLY A 164 -8.99 -2.34 10.57
C GLY A 164 -8.07 -1.24 10.04
N ALA A 165 -6.88 -1.08 10.63
CA ALA A 165 -5.90 -0.08 10.21
C ALA A 165 -5.47 -0.29 8.74
N SER A 166 -5.24 -1.54 8.31
CA SER A 166 -4.85 -1.81 6.93
C SER A 166 -5.91 -1.40 5.91
N LEU A 167 -7.18 -1.63 6.23
CA LEU A 167 -8.31 -1.27 5.36
C LEU A 167 -8.54 0.25 5.37
N ALA A 168 -8.43 0.89 6.54
CA ALA A 168 -8.56 2.34 6.69
C ALA A 168 -7.52 3.09 5.83
N THR A 169 -6.24 2.75 6.00
CA THR A 169 -5.15 3.38 5.23
C THR A 169 -5.33 3.14 3.74
N ALA A 170 -5.60 1.91 3.33
CA ALA A 170 -5.77 1.59 1.91
C ALA A 170 -6.98 2.29 1.29
N TYR A 171 -8.08 2.45 2.03
CA TYR A 171 -9.24 3.22 1.56
C TYR A 171 -8.90 4.69 1.36
N ALA A 172 -8.25 5.34 2.33
CA ALA A 172 -7.86 6.74 2.21
C ALA A 172 -6.97 6.97 0.97
N THR A 173 -5.99 6.07 0.76
CA THR A 173 -5.13 6.09 -0.43
C THR A 173 -5.92 5.95 -1.73
N GLU A 174 -6.82 4.96 -1.84
CA GLU A 174 -7.57 4.71 -3.08
C GLU A 174 -8.65 5.78 -3.32
N ALA A 175 -9.28 6.31 -2.27
CA ALA A 175 -10.19 7.46 -2.34
C ALA A 175 -9.49 8.68 -2.95
N ALA A 176 -8.33 9.04 -2.39
CA ALA A 176 -7.52 10.12 -2.93
C ALA A 176 -7.17 9.85 -4.40
N ARG A 177 -6.69 8.64 -4.75
CA ARG A 177 -6.36 8.27 -6.15
C ARG A 177 -7.52 8.46 -7.11
N ALA A 178 -8.73 8.07 -6.68
CA ALA A 178 -9.96 8.20 -7.44
C ALA A 178 -10.49 9.65 -7.53
N GLY A 179 -9.88 10.58 -6.79
CA GLY A 179 -10.34 11.97 -6.70
C GLY A 179 -11.60 12.12 -5.83
N LEU A 180 -11.89 11.14 -4.98
CA LEU A 180 -12.99 11.18 -4.01
C LEU A 180 -12.51 11.92 -2.76
N GLU A 181 -13.13 13.06 -2.45
CA GLU A 181 -12.88 13.78 -1.19
C GLU A 181 -13.60 13.05 -0.04
N VAL A 182 -12.82 12.62 0.96
CA VAL A 182 -13.32 11.95 2.16
C VAL A 182 -12.83 12.75 3.36
N ASP A 183 -13.76 13.30 4.13
CA ASP A 183 -13.47 14.13 5.28
C ASP A 183 -12.95 13.29 6.45
N ASP A 184 -13.55 12.12 6.66
CA ASP A 184 -13.19 11.19 7.73
C ASP A 184 -13.48 9.74 7.35
N ILE A 185 -12.70 8.82 7.92
CA ILE A 185 -12.91 7.38 7.79
C ILE A 185 -12.62 6.67 9.11
N GLU A 186 -13.60 5.90 9.58
CA GLU A 186 -13.49 5.08 10.77
C GLU A 186 -13.91 3.63 10.48
N LEU A 187 -13.17 2.66 11.03
CA LEU A 187 -13.53 1.25 10.97
C LEU A 187 -13.74 0.68 12.36
N ALA A 188 -14.94 0.20 12.63
CA ALA A 188 -15.23 -0.63 13.80
C ALA A 188 -15.00 -2.10 13.44
N VAL A 189 -14.08 -2.76 14.16
CA VAL A 189 -13.76 -4.18 13.96
C VAL A 189 -14.13 -4.96 15.22
N THR A 190 -14.93 -6.02 15.04
CA THR A 190 -15.30 -6.95 16.10
C THR A 190 -14.89 -8.35 15.72
N GLY A 191 -14.49 -9.16 16.69
CA GLY A 191 -14.13 -10.55 16.49
C GLY A 191 -14.62 -11.42 17.63
N ARG A 192 -15.04 -12.64 17.31
CA ARG A 192 -15.51 -13.64 18.27
C ARG A 192 -14.76 -14.94 18.05
N LEU A 193 -14.26 -15.52 19.14
CA LEU A 193 -13.65 -16.85 19.12
C LEU A 193 -14.71 -17.95 19.22
N HIS A 194 -14.39 -19.13 18.72
CA HIS A 194 -15.22 -20.33 18.90
C HIS A 194 -15.30 -20.70 20.39
N ASN A 195 -14.14 -20.86 21.03
CA ASN A 195 -14.06 -21.21 22.44
C ASN A 195 -12.81 -20.62 23.09
N VAL A 196 -12.98 -19.54 23.87
CA VAL A 196 -11.88 -18.93 24.61
C VAL A 196 -11.43 -19.78 25.81
N LEU A 197 -12.28 -20.66 26.34
CA LEU A 197 -11.92 -21.56 27.45
C LEU A 197 -10.91 -22.62 26.98
N ALA A 198 -10.97 -23.02 25.71
CA ALA A 198 -9.96 -23.88 25.09
C ALA A 198 -8.58 -23.21 25.04
N HIS A 199 -8.53 -21.90 24.78
CA HIS A 199 -7.28 -21.13 24.88
C HIS A 199 -6.72 -21.11 26.32
N LEU A 200 -7.60 -21.02 27.33
CA LEU A 200 -7.23 -21.05 28.74
C LEU A 200 -6.87 -22.46 29.25
N GLY A 201 -7.05 -23.50 28.43
CA GLY A 201 -6.82 -24.90 28.81
C GLY A 201 -7.83 -25.43 29.83
N LEU A 202 -9.00 -24.80 29.94
CA LEU A 202 -10.06 -25.19 30.89
C LEU A 202 -10.95 -26.31 30.34
N GLU A 203 -11.05 -26.42 29.01
CA GLU A 203 -11.74 -27.50 28.31
C GLU A 203 -11.15 -27.73 26.91
N GLU A 204 -11.51 -28.84 26.27
CA GLU A 204 -11.17 -29.11 24.86
C GLU A 204 -12.06 -28.27 23.93
N GLY A 205 -11.52 -27.80 22.81
CA GLY A 205 -12.30 -27.04 21.83
C GLY A 205 -11.44 -26.29 20.81
N ASP A 206 -12.11 -25.52 19.95
CA ASP A 206 -11.46 -24.70 18.93
C ASP A 206 -11.21 -23.26 19.46
N PRO A 207 -9.95 -22.82 19.63
CA PRO A 207 -9.63 -21.48 20.11
C PRO A 207 -9.58 -20.42 19.00
N SER A 208 -9.85 -20.78 17.74
CA SER A 208 -9.76 -19.86 16.60
C SER A 208 -10.92 -18.87 16.51
N PHE A 209 -10.82 -17.88 15.62
CA PHE A 209 -11.90 -16.95 15.32
C PHE A 209 -13.07 -17.68 14.64
N ALA A 210 -14.26 -17.55 15.22
CA ALA A 210 -15.51 -17.99 14.60
C ALA A 210 -16.03 -16.97 13.58
N GLU A 211 -15.89 -15.69 13.90
CA GLU A 211 -16.42 -14.59 13.10
C GLU A 211 -15.63 -13.31 13.34
N ILE A 212 -15.45 -12.54 12.28
CA ILE A 212 -14.95 -11.16 12.32
C ILE A 212 -15.92 -10.29 11.51
N GLU A 213 -16.34 -9.17 12.09
CA GLU A 213 -17.15 -8.16 11.40
C GLU A 213 -16.40 -6.82 11.39
N VAL A 214 -16.32 -6.22 10.20
CA VAL A 214 -15.77 -4.88 9.97
C VAL A 214 -16.89 -3.97 9.46
N LYS A 215 -17.09 -2.82 10.10
CA LYS A 215 -17.96 -1.74 9.61
C LYS A 215 -17.11 -0.52 9.31
N CYS A 216 -17.08 -0.12 8.05
CA CYS A 216 -16.45 1.11 7.61
C CYS A 216 -17.48 2.22 7.53
N TYR A 217 -17.18 3.34 8.17
CA TYR A 217 -17.93 4.59 8.12
C TYR A 217 -17.06 5.62 7.41
N ALA A 218 -17.56 6.21 6.32
CA ALA A 218 -16.86 7.25 5.60
C ALA A 218 -17.73 8.51 5.54
N SER A 219 -17.16 9.65 5.91
CA SER A 219 -17.80 10.97 5.77
C SER A 219 -17.39 11.56 4.42
N THR A 220 -18.34 11.75 3.52
CA THR A 220 -18.10 12.39 2.21
C THR A 220 -19.39 13.01 1.67
N MET A 221 -19.25 14.16 1.00
CA MET A 221 -20.33 14.81 0.25
C MET A 221 -20.35 14.44 -1.24
N ASP A 222 -19.43 13.58 -1.66
CA ASP A 222 -19.20 13.18 -3.05
C ASP A 222 -19.97 11.87 -3.38
N ASP A 223 -19.63 11.19 -4.48
CA ASP A 223 -20.32 9.99 -4.96
C ASP A 223 -20.24 8.82 -3.96
N GLU A 224 -21.33 8.59 -3.21
CA GLU A 224 -21.48 7.47 -2.26
C GLU A 224 -21.28 6.08 -2.91
N ALA A 225 -21.69 5.93 -4.18
CA ALA A 225 -21.53 4.67 -4.90
C ALA A 225 -20.07 4.45 -5.30
N LEU A 226 -19.33 5.51 -5.62
CA LEU A 226 -17.87 5.45 -5.77
C LEU A 226 -17.20 5.11 -4.44
N ALA A 227 -17.56 5.79 -3.35
CA ALA A 227 -17.06 5.52 -2.00
C ALA A 227 -17.19 4.03 -1.63
N LYS A 228 -18.39 3.46 -1.79
CA LYS A 228 -18.64 2.04 -1.53
C LYS A 228 -17.80 1.11 -2.42
N ARG A 229 -17.71 1.40 -3.73
CA ARG A 229 -16.91 0.59 -4.68
C ARG A 229 -15.41 0.60 -4.34
N ILE A 230 -14.90 1.73 -3.85
CA ILE A 230 -13.51 1.84 -3.40
C ILE A 230 -13.28 0.90 -2.21
N PHE A 231 -14.18 0.90 -1.22
CA PHE A 231 -14.06 0.00 -0.08
C PHE A 231 -14.09 -1.49 -0.48
N GLU A 232 -15.00 -1.87 -1.39
CA GLU A 232 -15.05 -3.24 -1.93
C GLU A 232 -13.76 -3.64 -2.64
N THR A 233 -13.17 -2.73 -3.41
CA THR A 233 -11.89 -2.94 -4.12
C THR A 233 -10.73 -3.09 -3.14
N VAL A 234 -10.66 -2.23 -2.13
CA VAL A 234 -9.63 -2.26 -1.08
C VAL A 234 -9.71 -3.55 -0.28
N ALA A 235 -10.92 -3.94 0.15
CA ALA A 235 -11.15 -5.19 0.85
C ALA A 235 -10.69 -6.41 0.04
N ALA A 236 -11.02 -6.46 -1.26
CA ALA A 236 -10.64 -7.56 -2.14
C ALA A 236 -9.12 -7.66 -2.37
N ARG A 237 -8.39 -6.53 -2.30
CA ARG A 237 -6.93 -6.47 -2.48
C ARG A 237 -6.15 -6.59 -1.18
N SER A 238 -6.81 -6.51 -0.02
CA SER A 238 -6.14 -6.57 1.29
C SER A 238 -5.61 -7.98 1.56
N PRO A 239 -4.30 -8.17 1.76
CA PRO A 239 -3.74 -9.48 2.10
C PRO A 239 -4.24 -9.98 3.45
N ILE A 240 -4.52 -9.08 4.41
CA ILE A 240 -5.03 -9.44 5.74
C ILE A 240 -6.49 -9.91 5.62
N ALA A 241 -7.35 -9.13 4.95
CA ALA A 241 -8.76 -9.50 4.77
C ALA A 241 -8.90 -10.81 3.96
N ALA A 242 -8.15 -10.95 2.86
CA ALA A 242 -8.16 -12.15 2.03
C ALA A 242 -7.62 -13.39 2.76
N THR A 243 -6.71 -13.22 3.73
CA THR A 243 -6.22 -14.32 4.56
C THR A 243 -7.26 -14.72 5.60
N LEU A 244 -7.84 -13.75 6.32
CA LEU A 244 -8.85 -14.00 7.36
C LEU A 244 -10.13 -14.59 6.77
N ALA A 245 -10.59 -14.12 5.62
CA ALA A 245 -11.77 -14.66 4.93
C ALA A 245 -11.65 -16.15 4.55
N LYS A 246 -10.42 -16.69 4.45
CA LYS A 246 -10.18 -18.13 4.24
C LYS A 246 -10.25 -18.93 5.54
N ALA A 247 -10.01 -18.30 6.67
CA ALA A 247 -9.87 -18.94 7.97
C ALA A 247 -11.12 -18.79 8.86
N THR A 248 -11.91 -17.73 8.66
CA THR A 248 -13.07 -17.42 9.48
C THR A 248 -14.17 -16.73 8.66
N THR A 249 -15.38 -16.65 9.20
CA THR A 249 -16.46 -15.85 8.60
C THR A 249 -16.10 -14.37 8.70
N LEU A 250 -15.81 -13.72 7.57
CA LEU A 250 -15.49 -12.30 7.52
C LEU A 250 -16.64 -11.52 6.88
N THR A 251 -17.29 -10.68 7.67
CA THR A 251 -18.37 -9.78 7.22
C THR A 251 -17.85 -8.36 7.09
N LEU A 252 -18.01 -7.76 5.92
CA LEU A 252 -17.61 -6.38 5.65
C LEU A 252 -18.84 -5.53 5.32
N LYS A 253 -18.99 -4.42 6.04
CA LYS A 253 -20.10 -3.47 5.87
C LYS A 253 -19.53 -2.08 5.62
N PHE A 254 -20.26 -1.30 4.84
CA PHE A 254 -19.90 0.07 4.48
C PHE A 254 -21.11 0.98 4.66
N ALA A 255 -20.90 2.15 5.24
CA ALA A 255 -21.89 3.21 5.37
C ALA A 255 -21.23 4.57 5.10
N VAL A 256 -21.93 5.42 4.35
CA VAL A 256 -21.64 6.86 4.34
C VAL A 256 -22.39 7.49 5.51
N VAL A 257 -21.72 8.36 6.27
CA VAL A 257 -22.25 9.00 7.48
C VAL A 257 -22.17 10.52 7.40
#